data_AF-A0A1M6GJ99-F1
#
_entry.id   AF-A0A1M6GJ99-F1
#
_cell.length_a   1.000
_cell.length_b   1.000
_cell.length_c   1.000
_cell.angle_alpha   90.00
_cell.angle_beta   90.00
_cell.angle_gamma   90.00
#
_symmetry.space_group_name_H-M   'P 1'
#
loop_
_entity.id
_entity.type
_entity.pdbx_description
1 polymer ?
#
loop_
_entity_poly.entity_id
_entity_poly.type
_entity_poly.pdbx_seq_one_letter_code
_entity_poly.pdbx_strand_id
1 'polypeptide(L)'
;MGIWGIDIFEDDLALDIKDMFEELVESGESIESAVSIVLEDFEESLEDFDEGATVVLALCELAAEKGNITEDLKSELSRLSSNNEYWNYLREESEALYEARRGLLNKLIKRI
;
A
#
# COMPACT_ATOMS: atom_id res chain seq x y z
N MET A 1 -1.07 -7.86 -18.97
CA MET A 1 -0.70 -9.15 -18.32
C MET A 1 -1.87 -9.43 -17.38
N GLY A 2 -2.48 -10.62 -17.38
CA GLY A 2 -3.73 -10.84 -16.64
C GLY A 2 -3.62 -10.55 -15.14
N ILE A 3 -4.75 -10.31 -14.48
CA ILE A 3 -4.83 -10.02 -13.03
C ILE A 3 -4.31 -11.21 -12.22
N TRP A 4 -3.19 -11.06 -11.51
CA TRP A 4 -2.68 -12.05 -10.55
C TRP A 4 -3.30 -11.75 -9.17
N GLY A 5 -4.56 -12.15 -9.00
CA GLY A 5 -5.28 -11.99 -7.73
C GLY A 5 -5.96 -10.64 -7.53
N ILE A 6 -6.86 -10.59 -6.55
CA ILE A 6 -7.70 -9.44 -6.19
C ILE A 6 -7.28 -8.87 -4.82
N ASP A 7 -6.72 -9.72 -3.93
CA ASP A 7 -6.22 -9.28 -2.64
C ASP A 7 -4.90 -8.49 -2.80
N ILE A 8 -4.61 -7.57 -1.87
CA ILE A 8 -3.37 -6.81 -1.91
C ILE A 8 -2.14 -7.70 -1.81
N PHE A 9 -2.17 -8.75 -1.00
CA PHE A 9 -1.00 -9.64 -0.84
C PHE A 9 -0.98 -10.81 -1.84
N GLU A 10 -1.77 -10.73 -2.93
CA GLU A 10 -1.57 -11.59 -4.12
C GLU A 10 -0.65 -10.92 -5.15
N ASP A 11 -0.38 -9.63 -4.98
CA ASP A 11 0.56 -8.81 -5.75
C ASP A 11 2.00 -9.08 -5.25
N ASP A 12 2.95 -9.27 -6.17
CA ASP A 12 4.33 -9.65 -5.85
C ASP A 12 5.07 -8.55 -5.10
N LEU A 13 4.93 -7.30 -5.55
CA LEU A 13 5.49 -6.14 -4.87
C LEU A 13 4.91 -6.01 -3.46
N ALA A 14 3.60 -6.21 -3.28
CA ALA A 14 2.97 -6.16 -1.97
C ALA A 14 3.47 -7.24 -1.01
N LEU A 15 3.82 -8.43 -1.52
CA LEU A 15 4.44 -9.49 -0.73
C LEU A 15 5.85 -9.11 -0.28
N ASP A 16 6.67 -8.52 -1.17
CA ASP A 16 8.01 -8.07 -0.82
C ASP A 16 7.97 -6.99 0.28
N ILE A 17 7.03 -6.04 0.18
CA ILE A 17 6.78 -5.03 1.21
C ILE A 17 6.39 -5.66 2.54
N LYS A 18 5.52 -6.68 2.50
CA LYS A 18 5.07 -7.38 3.68
C LYS A 18 6.22 -8.10 4.38
N ASP A 19 7.00 -8.87 3.63
CA ASP A 19 8.12 -9.64 4.17
C ASP A 19 9.14 -8.70 4.83
N MET A 20 9.49 -7.59 4.17
CA MET A 20 10.40 -6.58 4.74
C MET A 20 9.85 -5.92 6.00
N PHE A 21 8.58 -5.48 5.96
CA PHE A 21 7.96 -4.82 7.12
C PHE A 21 7.87 -5.78 8.32
N GLU A 22 7.48 -7.03 8.09
CA GLU A 22 7.40 -8.04 9.14
C GLU A 22 8.79 -8.35 9.71
N GLU A 23 9.83 -8.49 8.88
CA GLU A 23 11.21 -8.70 9.34
C GLU A 23 11.69 -7.55 10.25
N LEU A 24 11.44 -6.30 9.85
CA LEU A 24 11.80 -5.12 10.65
C LEU A 24 11.10 -5.14 12.01
N VAL A 25 9.80 -5.38 12.04
CA VAL A 25 9.02 -5.44 13.28
C VAL A 25 9.47 -6.61 14.16
N GLU A 26 9.76 -7.78 13.58
CA GLU A 26 10.28 -8.95 14.31
C GLU A 26 11.69 -8.72 14.87
N SER A 27 12.50 -7.90 14.20
CA SER A 27 13.84 -7.50 14.66
C SER A 27 13.81 -6.51 15.84
N GLY A 28 12.63 -5.97 16.17
CA GLY A 28 12.39 -5.07 17.30
C GLY A 28 12.30 -3.59 16.91
N GLU A 29 12.23 -3.27 15.61
CA GLU A 29 11.97 -1.90 15.16
C GLU A 29 10.56 -1.44 15.57
N SER A 30 10.42 -0.13 15.80
CA SER A 30 9.10 0.46 15.98
C SER A 30 8.32 0.46 14.66
N ILE A 31 7.00 0.57 14.73
CA ILE A 31 6.16 0.66 13.53
C ILE A 31 6.54 1.90 12.72
N GLU A 32 6.84 3.01 13.37
CA GLU A 32 7.28 4.25 12.71
C GLU A 32 8.61 4.06 11.98
N SER A 33 9.61 3.42 12.61
CA SER A 33 10.89 3.12 11.97
C SER A 33 10.72 2.16 10.81
N ALA A 34 9.96 1.07 11.00
CA ALA A 34 9.73 0.07 9.97
C ALA A 34 9.05 0.68 8.74
N VAL A 35 8.02 1.51 8.94
CA VAL A 35 7.37 2.25 7.84
C VAL A 35 8.35 3.17 7.12
N SER A 36 9.16 3.95 7.85
CA SER A 36 10.13 4.86 7.22
C SER A 36 11.16 4.11 6.39
N ILE A 37 11.67 2.98 6.90
CA ILE A 37 12.66 2.16 6.20
C ILE A 37 12.07 1.57 4.92
N VAL A 38 10.85 1.03 5.00
CA VAL A 38 10.16 0.49 3.80
C VAL A 38 9.89 1.60 2.78
N LEU A 39 9.43 2.79 3.20
CA LEU A 39 9.23 3.90 2.26
C LEU A 39 10.53 4.34 1.58
N GLU A 40 11.66 4.27 2.28
CA GLU A 40 12.99 4.59 1.73
C GLU A 40 13.47 3.50 0.75
N ASP A 41 13.29 2.22 1.09
CA ASP A 41 13.73 1.10 0.23
C ASP A 41 12.91 1.02 -1.08
N PHE A 42 11.63 1.40 -1.02
CA PHE A 42 10.71 1.43 -2.16
C PHE A 42 10.50 2.84 -2.74
N GLU A 43 11.44 3.78 -2.53
CA GLU A 43 11.33 5.15 -3.06
C GLU A 43 11.18 5.17 -4.58
N GLU A 44 11.92 4.33 -5.31
CA GLU A 44 11.81 4.22 -6.77
C GLU A 44 10.41 3.77 -7.21
N SER A 45 9.82 2.79 -6.53
CA SER A 45 8.45 2.34 -6.81
C SER A 45 7.40 3.39 -6.44
N LEU A 46 7.65 4.23 -5.41
CA LEU A 46 6.76 5.34 -5.06
C LEU A 46 6.69 6.44 -6.13
N GLU A 47 7.72 6.55 -6.99
CA GLU A 47 7.71 7.47 -8.13
C GLU A 47 6.84 6.97 -9.29
N ASP A 48 6.58 5.66 -9.38
CA ASP A 48 5.65 5.09 -10.35
C ASP A 48 4.20 5.21 -9.87
N PHE A 49 3.30 5.55 -10.79
CA PHE A 49 1.90 5.80 -10.48
C PHE A 49 1.12 4.53 -10.11
N ASP A 50 1.52 3.35 -10.60
CA ASP A 50 0.86 2.07 -10.30
C ASP A 50 1.56 1.32 -9.17
N GLU A 51 2.88 1.16 -9.21
CA GLU A 51 3.64 0.52 -8.13
C GLU A 51 3.52 1.32 -6.82
N GLY A 52 3.61 2.65 -6.88
CA GLY A 52 3.51 3.50 -5.70
C GLY A 52 2.16 3.38 -4.99
N ALA A 53 1.09 3.15 -5.75
CA ALA A 53 -0.22 2.87 -5.16
C ALA A 53 -0.26 1.53 -4.42
N THR A 54 0.39 0.49 -4.97
CA THR A 54 0.56 -0.79 -4.29
C THR A 54 1.38 -0.65 -3.02
N VAL A 55 2.50 0.09 -3.06
CA VAL A 55 3.34 0.38 -1.88
C VAL A 55 2.52 0.99 -0.75
N VAL A 56 1.82 2.07 -1.05
CA VAL A 56 1.02 2.81 -0.06
C VAL A 56 -0.10 1.94 0.53
N LEU A 57 -0.83 1.19 -0.31
CA LEU A 57 -1.95 0.36 0.16
C LEU A 57 -1.48 -0.82 1.01
N ALA A 58 -0.43 -1.53 0.59
CA ALA A 58 0.14 -2.64 1.33
C ALA A 58 0.65 -2.18 2.70
N LEU A 59 1.49 -1.14 2.71
CA LEU A 59 2.12 -0.65 3.93
C LEU A 59 1.10 -0.04 4.90
N CYS A 60 0.06 0.64 4.40
CA CYS A 60 -1.05 1.11 5.23
C CYS A 60 -1.84 -0.05 5.85
N GLU A 61 -2.11 -1.12 5.12
CA GLU A 61 -2.83 -2.28 5.67
C GLU A 61 -2.01 -2.95 6.78
N LEU A 62 -0.71 -3.17 6.56
CA LEU A 62 0.21 -3.74 7.56
C LEU A 62 0.31 -2.87 8.81
N ALA A 63 0.54 -1.57 8.64
CA ALA A 63 0.62 -0.61 9.74
C ALA A 63 -0.70 -0.56 10.53
N ALA A 64 -1.84 -0.59 9.82
CA ALA A 64 -3.16 -0.63 10.44
C ALA A 64 -3.44 -1.93 11.20
N GLU A 65 -2.89 -3.07 10.77
CA GLU A 65 -2.96 -4.34 11.50
C GLU A 65 -2.14 -4.31 12.80
N LYS A 66 -1.00 -3.61 12.80
CA LYS A 66 -0.19 -3.37 14.01
C LYS A 66 -0.77 -2.28 14.91
N GLY A 67 -1.85 -1.61 14.48
CA GLY A 67 -2.65 -0.69 15.29
C GLY A 67 -2.27 0.78 15.19
N ASN A 68 -1.32 1.15 14.32
CA ASN A 68 -0.95 2.55 14.10
C ASN A 68 -0.61 2.81 12.63
N ILE A 69 -1.33 3.76 12.00
CA ILE A 69 -0.96 4.29 10.69
C ILE A 69 -0.19 5.59 10.95
N THR A 70 1.06 5.66 10.49
CA THR A 70 1.92 6.83 10.67
C THR A 70 1.38 8.05 9.90
N GLU A 71 1.76 9.26 10.33
CA GLU A 71 1.34 10.49 9.63
C GLU A 71 1.83 10.53 8.18
N ASP A 72 3.01 9.97 7.90
CA ASP A 72 3.55 9.87 6.54
C ASP A 72 2.64 9.02 5.65
N LEU A 73 2.21 7.85 6.14
CA LEU A 73 1.25 7.00 5.43
C LEU A 73 -0.12 7.65 5.28
N LYS A 74 -0.59 8.43 6.26
CA LYS A 74 -1.85 9.18 6.10
C LYS A 74 -1.76 10.20 4.98
N SER A 75 -0.64 10.89 4.86
CA SER A 75 -0.39 11.84 3.76
C SER A 75 -0.41 11.11 2.41
N GLU A 76 0.32 10.00 2.29
CA GLU A 76 0.37 9.24 1.03
C GLU A 76 -0.97 8.60 0.68
N LEU A 77 -1.69 8.03 1.65
CA LEU A 77 -3.04 7.50 1.44
C LEU A 77 -4.01 8.59 0.98
N SER A 78 -3.89 9.80 1.51
CA SER A 78 -4.69 10.96 1.10
C SER A 78 -4.35 11.39 -0.33
N ARG A 79 -3.07 11.41 -0.71
CA ARG A 79 -2.64 11.69 -2.09
C ARG A 79 -3.18 10.64 -3.06
N LEU A 80 -3.02 9.36 -2.72
CA LEU A 80 -3.54 8.24 -3.51
C LEU A 80 -5.05 8.31 -3.69
N SER A 81 -5.81 8.72 -2.65
CA SER A 81 -7.26 8.86 -2.75
C SER A 81 -7.72 9.85 -3.83
N SER A 82 -6.86 10.82 -4.17
CA SER A 82 -7.10 11.85 -5.18
C SER A 82 -6.36 11.60 -6.51
N ASN A 83 -5.60 10.49 -6.62
CA ASN A 83 -4.85 10.14 -7.83
C ASN A 83 -5.78 9.51 -8.89
N ASN A 84 -6.36 10.35 -9.75
CA ASN A 84 -7.25 9.88 -10.80
C ASN A 84 -6.57 9.01 -11.86
N GLU A 85 -5.26 9.18 -12.09
CA GLU A 85 -4.51 8.42 -13.09
C GLU A 85 -4.47 6.94 -12.73
N TYR A 86 -4.02 6.62 -11.50
CA TYR A 86 -4.02 5.26 -10.98
C TYR A 86 -5.41 4.62 -11.01
N TRP A 87 -6.44 5.32 -10.52
CA TRP A 87 -7.79 4.76 -10.44
C TRP A 87 -8.44 4.53 -11.80
N ASN A 88 -8.13 5.36 -12.80
CA ASN A 88 -8.60 5.17 -14.17
C ASN A 88 -7.88 4.00 -14.83
N TYR A 89 -6.55 3.94 -14.71
CA TYR A 89 -5.74 2.83 -15.21
C TYR A 89 -6.23 1.48 -14.65
N LEU A 90 -6.37 1.40 -13.32
CA LEU A 90 -6.79 0.18 -12.66
C LEU A 90 -8.19 -0.28 -13.09
N ARG A 91 -9.11 0.67 -13.32
CA ARG A 91 -10.45 0.38 -13.83
C ARG A 91 -10.42 -0.16 -15.27
N GLU A 92 -9.55 0.39 -16.11
CA GLU A 92 -9.37 -0.06 -17.50
C GLU A 92 -8.75 -1.46 -17.56
N GLU A 93 -7.80 -1.77 -16.67
CA GLU A 93 -7.19 -3.09 -16.56
C GLU A 93 -8.18 -4.12 -15.98
N SER A 94 -8.90 -3.75 -14.91
CA SER A 94 -9.82 -4.65 -14.22
C SER A 94 -10.79 -3.95 -13.27
N GLU A 95 -12.08 -3.98 -13.59
CA GLU A 95 -13.14 -3.49 -12.70
C GLU A 95 -13.14 -4.24 -11.35
N ALA A 96 -12.83 -5.54 -11.33
CA ALA A 96 -12.78 -6.31 -10.09
C ALA A 96 -11.62 -5.87 -9.17
N LEU A 97 -10.44 -5.61 -9.75
CA LEU A 97 -9.28 -5.14 -9.02
C LEU A 97 -9.49 -3.70 -8.53
N TYR A 98 -10.10 -2.86 -9.37
CA TYR A 98 -10.53 -1.51 -9.01
C TYR A 98 -11.43 -1.50 -7.78
N GLU A 99 -12.51 -2.30 -7.79
CA GLU A 99 -13.46 -2.35 -6.67
C GLU A 99 -12.80 -2.86 -5.39
N ALA A 100 -11.90 -3.86 -5.48
CA ALA A 100 -11.17 -4.38 -4.33
C ALA A 100 -10.22 -3.33 -3.73
N ARG A 101 -9.40 -2.67 -4.57
CA ARG A 101 -8.45 -1.62 -4.15
C ARG A 101 -9.17 -0.40 -3.58
N ARG A 102 -10.32 0.00 -4.16
CA ARG A 102 -11.18 1.06 -3.59
C ARG A 102 -11.82 0.63 -2.26
N GLY A 103 -12.22 -0.63 -2.14
CA GLY A 103 -12.70 -1.19 -0.88
C GLY A 103 -11.65 -1.09 0.23
N LEU A 104 -10.41 -1.48 -0.09
CA LEU A 104 -9.26 -1.37 0.80
C LEU A 104 -8.97 0.09 1.18
N LEU A 105 -8.87 1.00 0.20
CA LEU A 105 -8.69 2.43 0.45
C LEU A 105 -9.74 2.98 1.43
N ASN A 106 -11.02 2.68 1.18
CA ASN A 106 -12.12 3.15 2.03
C ASN A 106 -12.07 2.56 3.45
N LYS A 107 -11.58 1.33 3.60
CA LYS A 107 -11.35 0.70 4.91
C LYS A 107 -10.23 1.42 5.66
N LEU A 108 -9.12 1.73 4.99
CA LEU A 108 -7.97 2.40 5.57
C LEU A 108 -8.28 3.85 5.96
N ILE A 109 -8.98 4.60 5.11
CA ILE A 109 -9.40 5.99 5.40
C ILE A 109 -10.29 6.09 6.65
N LYS A 110 -11.05 5.04 6.98
CA LYS A 110 -11.87 5.02 8.21
C LYS A 110 -11.05 4.78 9.49
N ARG A 111 -9.79 4.41 9.36
CA ARG A 111 -8.87 4.12 10.48
C ARG A 111 -7.95 5.28 10.81
N ILE A 112 -7.92 6.33 9.98
CA ILE A 112 -7.14 7.56 10.17
C ILE A 112 -8.00 8.65 10.80
#